data_AF-A0AAT9GMX3-F1
#
_entry.id   AF-A0AAT9GMX3-F1
#
_cell.length_a   1.000
_cell.length_b   1.000
_cell.length_c   1.000
_cell.angle_alpha   90.00
_cell.angle_beta   90.00
_cell.angle_gamma   90.00
#
_symmetry.space_group_name_H-M   'P 1'
#
loop_
_entity.id
_entity.type
_entity.pdbx_description
1 polymer ?
#
loop_
_entity_poly.entity_id
_entity_poly.type
_entity_poly.pdbx_seq_one_letter_code
_entity_poly.pdbx_strand_id
1 'polypeptide(L)'
;MTKSIIKTNDKILIEVNKRGINAILVNGEIKIGEYDGVDFKEKEMKHEEFVKEIVMKVKDLMQSCNFVLSIVMSDMFYVKFLYDNKEIIAFISEDGEVTYNTEINIPDEIKVKLYDCVKGFKDIFL
;
A
#
# COMPACT_ATOMS: atom_id res chain seq x y z
N MET A 1 3.89 -8.22 11.78
CA MET A 1 4.70 -8.09 10.54
C MET A 1 4.00 -7.06 9.67
N THR A 2 4.71 -6.00 9.30
CA THR A 2 4.17 -4.91 8.48
C THR A 2 3.82 -5.43 7.09
N LYS A 3 2.67 -4.98 6.57
CA LYS A 3 2.32 -5.13 5.16
C LYS A 3 2.09 -3.75 4.59
N SER A 4 2.57 -3.50 3.39
CA SER A 4 2.47 -2.16 2.81
C SER A 4 2.39 -2.20 1.30
N ILE A 5 1.80 -1.15 0.73
CA ILE A 5 1.97 -0.75 -0.66
C ILE A 5 2.47 0.69 -0.63
N ILE A 6 3.60 0.97 -1.27
CA ILE A 6 4.20 2.31 -1.35
C ILE A 6 4.46 2.63 -2.82
N LYS A 7 3.77 3.64 -3.34
CA LYS A 7 3.92 4.16 -4.69
C LYS A 7 4.81 5.40 -4.68
N THR A 8 5.91 5.34 -5.43
CA THR A 8 6.83 6.47 -5.60
C THR A 8 7.14 6.60 -7.09
N ASN A 9 6.68 7.68 -7.71
CA ASN A 9 6.81 7.91 -9.15
C ASN A 9 6.27 6.72 -9.98
N ASP A 10 7.15 6.06 -10.72
CA ASP A 10 6.92 4.89 -11.57
C ASP A 10 7.10 3.55 -10.83
N LYS A 11 7.38 3.58 -9.53
CA LYS A 11 7.68 2.40 -8.71
C LYS A 11 6.56 2.08 -7.73
N ILE A 12 6.31 0.79 -7.52
CA ILE A 12 5.48 0.27 -6.44
C ILE A 12 6.31 -0.72 -5.63
N LEU A 13 6.44 -0.45 -4.34
CA LEU A 13 7.01 -1.38 -3.37
C LEU A 13 5.88 -2.03 -2.58
N ILE A 14 5.95 -3.35 -2.41
CA ILE A 14 4.91 -4.16 -1.76
C ILE A 14 5.57 -5.00 -0.67
N GLU A 15 5.28 -4.74 0.59
CA GLU A 15 5.70 -5.61 1.70
C GLU A 15 4.60 -6.63 2.00
N VAL A 16 4.91 -7.93 1.85
CA VAL A 16 3.94 -9.04 1.93
C VAL A 16 4.26 -10.05 3.02
N ASN A 17 5.55 -10.28 3.30
CA ASN A 17 6.05 -11.22 4.31
C ASN A 17 5.34 -12.61 4.26
N LYS A 18 5.31 -13.23 3.07
CA LYS A 18 4.59 -14.50 2.82
C LYS A 18 5.39 -15.38 1.87
N ARG A 19 5.36 -16.70 2.07
CA ARG A 19 6.09 -17.69 1.24
C ARG A 19 7.59 -17.38 1.09
N GLY A 20 8.23 -16.87 2.16
CA GLY A 20 9.64 -16.48 2.13
C GLY A 20 9.97 -15.24 1.30
N ILE A 21 8.95 -14.47 0.89
CA ILE A 21 9.08 -13.18 0.20
C ILE A 21 8.77 -12.07 1.20
N ASN A 22 9.72 -11.19 1.45
CA ASN A 22 9.54 -10.06 2.35
C ASN A 22 8.89 -8.90 1.59
N ALA A 23 9.50 -8.51 0.46
CA ALA A 23 9.04 -7.42 -0.38
C ALA A 23 9.10 -7.74 -1.88
N ILE A 24 8.27 -7.04 -2.65
CA ILE A 24 8.23 -7.07 -4.12
C ILE A 24 8.38 -5.61 -4.60
N LEU A 25 9.32 -5.38 -5.53
CA LEU A 25 9.51 -4.08 -6.18
C LEU A 25 9.07 -4.19 -7.65
N VAL A 26 8.23 -3.25 -8.07
CA VAL A 26 7.72 -3.13 -9.44
C VAL A 26 8.16 -1.80 -10.03
N ASN A 27 9.01 -1.82 -11.07
CA ASN A 27 9.59 -0.63 -11.70
C ASN A 27 9.86 -0.83 -13.20
N GLY A 28 8.90 -1.43 -13.91
CA GLY A 28 9.06 -1.93 -15.28
C GLY A 28 9.38 -3.43 -15.34
N GLU A 29 10.01 -3.94 -14.28
CA GLU A 29 10.22 -5.37 -14.00
C GLU A 29 9.61 -5.73 -12.65
N ILE A 30 9.55 -7.03 -12.33
CA ILE A 30 9.12 -7.53 -11.01
C ILE A 30 10.32 -8.17 -10.32
N LYS A 31 10.69 -7.62 -9.16
CA LYS A 31 11.80 -8.10 -8.33
C LYS A 31 11.28 -8.50 -6.96
N ILE A 32 11.85 -9.53 -6.36
CA ILE A 32 11.58 -9.87 -4.96
C ILE A 32 12.83 -9.65 -4.12
N GLY A 33 12.66 -9.37 -2.84
CA GLY A 33 13.78 -8.99 -1.99
C GLY A 33 13.39 -8.73 -0.54
N GLU A 34 14.34 -8.12 0.16
CA GLU A 34 14.16 -7.53 1.49
C GLU A 34 14.12 -6.01 1.37
N TYR A 35 13.31 -5.38 2.22
CA TYR A 35 13.26 -3.94 2.38
C TYR A 35 13.39 -3.62 3.86
N ASP A 36 14.32 -2.74 4.21
CA ASP A 36 14.61 -2.35 5.60
C ASP A 36 14.04 -0.97 5.98
N GLY A 37 13.25 -0.35 5.08
CA GLY A 37 12.74 1.01 5.24
C GLY A 37 13.54 2.07 4.47
N VAL A 38 14.71 1.70 3.93
CA VAL A 38 15.57 2.59 3.13
C VAL A 38 15.94 1.92 1.81
N ASP A 39 16.52 0.73 1.88
CA ASP A 39 17.10 0.03 0.74
C ASP A 39 16.35 -1.27 0.43
N PHE A 40 16.22 -1.54 -0.88
CA PHE A 40 15.71 -2.81 -1.38
C PHE A 40 16.87 -3.70 -1.81
N LYS A 41 17.00 -4.87 -1.17
CA LYS A 41 17.99 -5.88 -1.53
C LYS A 41 17.34 -7.02 -2.29
N GLU A 42 17.64 -7.09 -3.59
CA GLU A 42 17.12 -8.11 -4.48
C GLU A 42 17.56 -9.52 -4.06
N LYS A 43 16.64 -10.48 -4.24
CA LYS A 43 16.85 -11.91 -4.04
C LYS A 43 16.43 -12.67 -5.29
N GLU A 44 16.91 -13.90 -5.40
CA GLU A 44 16.49 -14.83 -6.45
C GLU A 44 14.98 -15.02 -6.44
N MET A 45 14.35 -14.90 -7.61
CA MET A 45 12.91 -15.05 -7.81
C MET A 45 12.42 -16.42 -7.34
N LYS A 46 11.35 -16.43 -6.54
CA LYS A 46 10.66 -17.62 -6.05
C LYS A 46 9.15 -17.39 -6.10
N HIS A 47 8.39 -18.46 -6.29
CA HIS A 47 6.92 -18.43 -6.32
C HIS A 47 6.35 -17.42 -7.34
N GLU A 48 6.86 -17.46 -8.58
CA GLU A 48 6.55 -16.48 -9.63
C GLU A 48 5.04 -16.27 -9.86
N GLU A 49 4.24 -17.33 -9.88
CA GLU A 49 2.78 -17.21 -10.05
C GLU A 49 2.13 -16.41 -8.91
N PHE A 50 2.51 -16.69 -7.67
CA PHE A 50 2.04 -15.94 -6.50
C PHE A 50 2.47 -14.47 -6.55
N VAL A 51 3.73 -14.22 -6.93
CA VAL A 51 4.27 -12.87 -7.08
C VAL A 51 3.48 -12.10 -8.15
N LYS A 52 3.23 -12.70 -9.32
CA LYS A 52 2.46 -12.09 -10.39
C LYS A 52 1.02 -11.80 -9.97
N GLU A 53 0.38 -12.72 -9.26
CA GLU A 53 -0.98 -12.54 -8.74
C GLU A 53 -1.06 -11.33 -7.79
N ILE A 54 -0.15 -11.23 -6.82
CA ILE A 54 -0.09 -10.11 -5.88
C ILE A 54 0.16 -8.80 -6.62
N VAL A 55 1.14 -8.77 -7.54
CA VAL A 55 1.45 -7.57 -8.33
C VAL A 55 0.25 -7.11 -9.15
N MET A 56 -0.49 -8.03 -9.77
CA MET A 56 -1.69 -7.70 -10.54
C MET A 56 -2.77 -7.08 -9.64
N LYS A 57 -3.11 -7.74 -8.53
CA LYS A 57 -4.10 -7.24 -7.57
C LYS A 57 -3.72 -5.87 -7.00
N VAL A 58 -2.45 -5.66 -6.69
CA VAL A 58 -1.95 -4.37 -6.19
C VAL A 58 -2.01 -3.30 -7.27
N LYS A 59 -1.66 -3.61 -8.53
CA LYS A 59 -1.79 -2.66 -9.63
C LYS A 59 -3.24 -2.22 -9.83
N ASP A 60 -4.18 -3.17 -9.82
CA ASP A 60 -5.61 -2.88 -9.95
C ASP A 60 -6.11 -2.00 -8.79
N LEU A 61 -5.70 -2.31 -7.56
CA LEU A 61 -6.00 -1.49 -6.38
C LEU A 61 -5.42 -0.08 -6.51
N MET A 62 -4.17 0.07 -6.90
CA MET A 62 -3.54 1.40 -7.03
C MET A 62 -4.08 2.20 -8.22
N GLN A 63 -4.67 1.53 -9.21
CA GLN A 63 -5.38 2.18 -10.30
C GLN A 63 -6.74 2.72 -9.87
N SER A 64 -7.50 1.97 -9.05
CA SER A 64 -8.76 2.44 -8.47
C SER A 64 -8.54 3.47 -7.36
N CYS A 65 -7.47 3.32 -6.58
CA CYS A 65 -7.01 4.22 -5.53
C CYS A 65 -5.94 5.20 -6.03
N ASN A 66 -6.17 5.83 -7.18
CA ASN A 66 -5.16 6.63 -7.88
C ASN A 66 -4.62 7.84 -7.09
N PHE A 67 -5.37 8.35 -6.12
CA PHE A 67 -4.99 9.44 -5.22
C PHE A 67 -4.19 8.96 -4.00
N VAL A 68 -4.13 7.66 -3.75
CA VAL A 68 -3.35 7.05 -2.66
C VAL A 68 -1.89 6.87 -3.10
N LEU A 69 -0.98 7.27 -2.22
CA LEU A 69 0.47 7.13 -2.36
C LEU A 69 0.99 5.92 -1.59
N SER A 70 0.45 5.65 -0.40
CA SER A 70 0.80 4.45 0.34
C SER A 70 -0.30 3.98 1.27
N ILE A 71 -0.35 2.68 1.51
CA ILE A 71 -1.15 2.05 2.55
C ILE A 71 -0.18 1.19 3.36
N VAL A 72 -0.06 1.44 4.66
CA VAL A 72 0.77 0.66 5.58
C VAL A 72 -0.13 0.10 6.67
N MET A 73 -0.01 -1.21 6.92
CA MET A 73 -0.70 -1.90 8.01
C MET A 73 0.33 -2.30 9.07
N SER A 74 0.14 -1.76 10.28
CA SER A 74 0.86 -2.16 11.48
C SER A 74 -0.15 -2.55 12.58
N ASP A 75 -0.39 -1.67 13.54
CA ASP A 75 -1.46 -1.71 14.54
C ASP A 75 -2.79 -1.12 14.03
N MET A 76 -2.69 -0.19 13.09
CA MET A 76 -3.79 0.38 12.33
C MET A 76 -3.38 0.62 10.87
N PHE A 77 -4.27 1.19 10.06
CA PHE A 77 -3.99 1.54 8.68
C PHE A 77 -3.52 2.99 8.59
N TYR A 78 -2.35 3.19 7.99
CA TYR A 78 -1.78 4.49 7.69
C TYR A 78 -1.88 4.68 6.18
N VAL A 79 -2.76 5.58 5.74
CA VAL A 79 -3.00 5.85 4.32
C VAL A 79 -2.46 7.22 3.98
N LYS A 80 -1.38 7.28 3.21
CA LYS A 80 -0.86 8.53 2.65
C LYS A 80 -1.53 8.77 1.31
N PHE A 81 -2.12 9.95 1.10
CA PHE A 81 -2.84 10.28 -0.13
C PHE A 81 -2.69 11.76 -0.49
N LEU A 82 -2.97 12.08 -1.75
CA LEU A 82 -2.97 13.44 -2.27
C LEU A 82 -4.37 14.03 -2.22
N TYR A 83 -4.51 15.20 -1.61
CA TYR A 83 -5.75 15.97 -1.57
C TYR A 83 -5.43 17.46 -1.68
N ASP A 84 -6.05 18.16 -2.62
CA ASP A 84 -5.77 19.57 -2.94
C ASP A 84 -4.27 19.89 -3.07
N ASN A 85 -3.55 19.04 -3.81
CA ASN A 85 -2.10 19.12 -4.02
C ASN A 85 -1.25 19.03 -2.74
N LYS A 86 -1.81 18.52 -1.64
CA LYS A 86 -1.12 18.27 -0.39
C LYS A 86 -1.11 16.78 -0.07
N GLU A 87 0.00 16.31 0.47
CA GLU A 87 0.09 14.96 1.01
C GLU A 87 -0.49 14.95 2.42
N ILE A 88 -1.44 14.04 2.65
CA ILE A 88 -2.14 13.87 3.92
C ILE A 88 -1.99 12.42 4.35
N ILE A 89 -1.86 12.19 5.65
CA ILE A 89 -1.84 10.85 6.25
C ILE A 89 -3.14 10.70 7.04
N ALA A 90 -3.96 9.74 6.63
CA ALA A 90 -5.09 9.24 7.40
C ALA A 90 -4.66 8.07 8.27
N PHE A 91 -5.07 8.10 9.53
CA PHE A 91 -4.96 7.00 10.48
C PHE A 91 -6.35 6.38 10.62
N ILE A 92 -6.50 5.13 10.19
CA ILE A 92 -7.77 4.42 10.13
C ILE A 92 -7.69 3.21 11.06
N SER A 93 -8.44 3.27 12.15
CA SER A 93 -8.53 2.20 13.14
C SER A 93 -9.39 1.03 12.65
N GLU A 94 -9.37 -0.10 13.37
CA GLU A 94 -10.15 -1.28 13.00
C GLU A 94 -11.67 -1.05 13.08
N ASP A 95 -12.12 -0.22 14.01
CA ASP A 95 -13.52 0.18 14.22
C ASP A 95 -14.00 1.26 13.25
N GLY A 96 -13.12 1.77 12.38
CA GLY A 96 -13.48 2.74 11.36
C GLY A 96 -13.56 4.18 11.87
N GLU A 97 -12.72 4.53 12.85
CA GLU A 97 -12.41 5.93 13.13
C GLU A 97 -11.30 6.40 12.18
N VAL A 98 -11.48 7.57 11.56
CA VAL A 98 -10.44 8.22 10.75
C VAL A 98 -9.99 9.51 11.42
N THR A 99 -8.69 9.58 11.71
CA THR A 99 -8.02 10.82 12.08
C THR A 99 -6.96 11.18 11.03
N TYR A 100 -6.49 12.43 11.05
CA TYR A 100 -5.52 12.93 10.07
C TYR A 100 -4.31 13.54 10.77
N ASN A 101 -3.16 13.57 10.10
CA ASN A 101 -1.94 14.18 10.62
C ASN A 101 -1.96 15.71 10.64
N THR A 102 -3.00 16.33 10.10
CA THR A 102 -3.21 17.77 10.03
C THR A 102 -4.67 18.09 10.25
N GLU A 103 -4.95 19.28 10.77
CA GLU A 103 -6.32 19.80 10.82
C GLU A 103 -6.82 20.08 9.41
N ILE A 104 -7.77 19.27 8.95
CA ILE A 104 -8.42 19.41 7.65
C ILE A 104 -9.82 18.79 7.69
N ASN A 105 -10.76 19.40 6.97
CA ASN A 105 -12.08 18.81 6.75
C ASN A 105 -12.11 18.08 5.41
N ILE A 106 -11.95 16.76 5.45
CA ILE A 106 -12.05 15.89 4.27
C ILE A 106 -13.54 15.59 4.00
N PRO A 107 -14.03 15.76 2.75
CA PRO A 107 -15.40 15.39 2.38
C PRO A 107 -15.69 13.91 2.59
N ASP A 108 -16.92 13.56 2.97
CA ASP A 108 -17.30 12.17 3.24
C ASP A 108 -17.11 11.24 2.03
N GLU A 109 -17.23 11.75 0.81
CA GLU A 109 -16.93 10.99 -0.40
C GLU A 109 -15.47 10.48 -0.43
N ILE A 110 -14.52 11.32 -0.03
CA ILE A 110 -13.10 10.95 0.02
C ILE A 110 -12.86 9.96 1.16
N LYS A 111 -13.56 10.11 2.30
CA LYS A 111 -13.50 9.14 3.40
C LYS A 111 -13.96 7.76 2.93
N VAL A 112 -15.08 7.68 2.22
CA VAL A 112 -15.60 6.42 1.66
C VAL A 112 -14.58 5.80 0.71
N LYS A 113 -13.98 6.59 -0.20
CA LYS A 113 -12.91 6.09 -1.09
C LYS A 113 -11.70 5.56 -0.32
N LEU A 114 -11.26 6.25 0.73
CA LEU A 114 -10.16 5.78 1.59
C LEU A 114 -10.52 4.44 2.24
N TYR A 115 -11.75 4.28 2.71
CA TYR A 115 -12.24 3.01 3.26
C TYR A 115 -12.24 1.88 2.25
N ASP A 116 -12.73 2.14 1.04
CA ASP A 116 -12.75 1.15 -0.03
C ASP A 116 -11.31 0.73 -0.41
N CYS A 117 -10.37 1.67 -0.41
CA CYS A 117 -8.95 1.37 -0.63
C CYS A 117 -8.36 0.50 0.49
N VAL A 118 -8.66 0.79 1.76
CA VAL A 118 -8.24 -0.05 2.89
C VAL A 118 -8.87 -1.44 2.81
N LYS A 119 -10.15 -1.53 2.44
CA LYS A 119 -10.84 -2.81 2.27
C LYS A 119 -10.19 -3.64 1.16
N GLY A 120 -9.94 -3.04 -0.01
CA GLY A 120 -9.23 -3.69 -1.10
C GLY A 120 -7.81 -4.14 -0.71
N PHE A 121 -7.11 -3.35 0.11
CA PHE A 121 -5.83 -3.76 0.69
C PHE A 121 -5.99 -4.99 1.59
N LYS A 122 -6.99 -5.01 2.48
CA LYS A 122 -7.28 -6.16 3.35
C LYS A 122 -7.52 -7.42 2.52
N ASP A 123 -8.34 -7.34 1.47
CA ASP A 123 -8.67 -8.49 0.61
C ASP A 123 -7.44 -9.11 -0.09
N ILE A 124 -6.35 -8.35 -0.27
CA ILE A 124 -5.10 -8.84 -0.85
C ILE A 124 -4.22 -9.54 0.21
N PHE A 125 -4.22 -9.00 1.43
CA PHE A 125 -3.17 -9.27 2.42
C PHE A 125 -3.62 -9.99 3.69
N LEU A 126 -4.92 -10.01 4.01
CA LEU A 126 -5.51 -10.63 5.20
C LEU A 126 -6.41 -11.80 4.78
#